data_AF-A0A915NWJ0-F1
#
_entry.id   AF-A0A915NWJ0-F1
#
_cell.length_a   1.000
_cell.length_b   1.000
_cell.length_c   1.000
_cell.angle_alpha   90.00
_cell.angle_beta   90.00
_cell.angle_gamma   90.00
#
_symmetry.space_group_name_H-M   'P 1'
#
loop_
_entity.id
_entity.type
_entity.pdbx_description
1 polymer ?
#
loop_
_entity_poly.entity_id
_entity_poly.type
_entity_poly.pdbx_seq_one_letter_code
_entity_poly.pdbx_strand_id
1 'polypeptide(L)'
;MQLTIIAGDDISSLQVGEDIELEILVSLCKIEIASIADIPLEQLQLIVNGQKIALNSPDLLKKQLKDFVINDGDAIHIGQVQSVPKQPVNPSQATSTSTGLSSIISNLVKSIKVPTKRPSEDSQDRMMAERIFDSLSEPVRLDFLKANYPELAEAYEANPTDKEAFVNAFFQAKKDLARKERLMMDETSEEGQRYVAELIERQNIDFMHNFAMEHMPEAFIPVHMLFIRMKINNCPVIAFIDSGAQTSILSESCAKRCNVLRMVDKRIRVQAVGIGGNQKMLGRFV
;
A
#
# COMPACT_ATOMS: atom_id res chain seq x y z
N MET A 1 3.86 0.71 -3.52
CA MET A 1 3.07 1.40 -4.55
C MET A 1 1.60 1.46 -4.12
N GLN A 2 0.99 2.62 -4.31
CA GLN A 2 -0.44 2.86 -4.14
C GLN A 2 -1.16 2.59 -5.45
N LEU A 3 -2.14 1.70 -5.43
CA LEU A 3 -2.95 1.34 -6.58
C LEU A 3 -4.40 1.77 -6.35
N THR A 4 -5.07 2.19 -7.41
CA THR A 4 -6.52 2.44 -7.39
C THR A 4 -7.21 1.24 -8.02
N ILE A 5 -7.98 0.49 -7.25
CA ILE A 5 -8.71 -0.68 -7.73
C ILE A 5 -10.15 -0.29 -8.03
N ILE A 6 -10.61 -0.61 -9.24
CA ILE A 6 -11.97 -0.28 -9.71
C ILE A 6 -12.65 -1.59 -10.12
N ALA A 7 -13.82 -1.90 -9.57
CA ALA A 7 -14.63 -3.02 -10.06
C ALA A 7 -16.11 -2.61 -10.16
N GLY A 8 -16.59 -2.43 -11.39
CA GLY A 8 -17.93 -1.89 -11.62
C GLY A 8 -18.04 -0.47 -11.05
N ASP A 9 -18.94 -0.29 -10.09
CA ASP A 9 -19.17 0.99 -9.41
C ASP A 9 -18.33 1.15 -8.12
N ASP A 10 -17.63 0.10 -7.69
CA ASP A 10 -16.82 0.11 -6.47
C ASP A 10 -15.38 0.58 -6.75
N ILE A 11 -14.84 1.43 -5.87
CA ILE A 11 -13.47 1.94 -5.94
C ILE A 11 -12.81 1.77 -4.58
N SER A 12 -11.59 1.22 -4.58
CA SER A 12 -10.74 1.13 -3.38
C SER A 12 -9.31 1.57 -3.69
N SER A 13 -8.54 1.95 -2.68
CA SER A 13 -7.10 2.23 -2.81
C SER A 13 -6.30 1.24 -1.97
N LEU A 14 -5.36 0.57 -2.62
CA LEU A 14 -4.58 -0.50 -2.01
C LEU A 14 -3.08 -0.17 -2.03
N GLN A 15 -2.43 -0.26 -0.88
CA GLN A 15 -0.98 -0.10 -0.74
C GLN A 15 -0.31 -1.48 -0.81
N VAL A 16 0.53 -1.71 -1.82
CA VAL A 16 1.23 -3.01 -2.05
C VAL A 16 2.70 -2.83 -2.40
N GLY A 17 3.52 -3.84 -2.10
CA GLY A 17 4.90 -3.92 -2.60
C GLY A 17 4.97 -4.19 -4.11
N GLU A 18 6.06 -3.82 -4.79
CA GLU A 18 6.22 -4.09 -6.24
C GLU A 18 6.57 -5.56 -6.54
N ASP A 19 6.98 -6.28 -5.51
CA ASP A 19 7.42 -7.67 -5.51
C ASP A 19 6.28 -8.66 -5.20
N ILE A 20 5.07 -8.18 -4.90
CA ILE A 20 3.95 -9.07 -4.59
C ILE A 20 3.52 -9.87 -5.84
N GLU A 21 3.08 -11.09 -5.61
CA GLU A 21 2.51 -11.94 -6.65
C GLU A 21 1.12 -11.44 -7.07
N LEU A 22 0.78 -11.64 -8.34
CA LEU A 22 -0.52 -11.23 -8.89
C LEU A 22 -1.69 -11.90 -8.16
N GLU A 23 -1.51 -13.15 -7.71
CA GLU A 23 -2.50 -13.88 -6.91
C GLU A 23 -2.84 -13.17 -5.58
N ILE A 24 -1.81 -12.62 -4.93
CA ILE A 24 -1.94 -11.90 -3.66
C ILE A 24 -2.67 -10.58 -3.90
N LEU A 25 -2.33 -9.85 -4.96
CA LEU A 25 -3.02 -8.61 -5.34
C LEU A 25 -4.53 -8.84 -5.53
N VAL A 26 -4.89 -9.83 -6.35
CA VAL A 26 -6.30 -10.15 -6.65
C VAL A 26 -7.05 -10.57 -5.38
N SER A 27 -6.38 -11.32 -4.51
CA SER A 27 -6.91 -11.71 -3.21
C SER A 27 -7.25 -10.51 -2.33
N LEU A 28 -6.37 -9.50 -2.27
CA LEU A 28 -6.61 -8.25 -1.54
C LEU A 28 -7.77 -7.47 -2.15
N CYS A 29 -7.83 -7.38 -3.47
CA CYS A 29 -8.93 -6.70 -4.16
C CYS A 29 -10.30 -7.34 -3.85
N LYS A 30 -10.35 -8.68 -3.75
CA LYS A 30 -11.59 -9.41 -3.40
C LYS A 30 -12.04 -9.21 -1.96
N ILE A 31 -11.15 -8.77 -1.07
CA ILE A 31 -11.48 -8.44 0.32
C ILE A 31 -12.06 -7.03 0.38
N GLU A 32 -11.41 -6.07 -0.27
CA GLU A 32 -11.84 -4.66 -0.22
C GLU A 32 -13.08 -4.39 -1.07
N ILE A 33 -13.26 -5.11 -2.17
CA ILE A 33 -14.33 -4.85 -3.12
C ILE A 33 -15.38 -5.97 -3.08
N ALA A 34 -16.52 -5.66 -2.45
CA ALA A 34 -17.61 -6.59 -2.22
C ALA A 34 -18.20 -7.17 -3.53
N SER A 35 -18.25 -6.40 -4.62
CA SER A 35 -18.82 -6.85 -5.89
C SER A 35 -18.06 -8.02 -6.54
N ILE A 36 -16.79 -8.23 -6.20
CA ILE A 36 -15.96 -9.30 -6.77
C ILE A 36 -15.59 -10.39 -5.76
N ALA A 37 -15.98 -10.26 -4.49
CA ALA A 37 -15.62 -11.18 -3.41
C ALA A 37 -16.00 -12.65 -3.70
N ASP A 38 -17.17 -12.87 -4.31
CA ASP A 38 -17.73 -14.19 -4.63
C ASP A 38 -17.26 -14.78 -5.97
N ILE A 39 -16.53 -14.02 -6.79
CA ILE A 39 -16.23 -14.41 -8.16
C ILE A 39 -14.96 -15.28 -8.20
N PRO A 40 -14.99 -16.50 -8.76
CA PRO A 40 -13.79 -17.33 -8.95
C PRO A 40 -12.70 -16.61 -9.75
N LEU A 41 -11.43 -16.84 -9.42
CA LEU A 41 -10.30 -16.13 -10.07
C LEU A 41 -10.31 -16.36 -11.59
N GLU A 42 -10.68 -17.55 -12.05
CA GLU A 42 -10.70 -17.90 -13.48
C GLU A 42 -11.75 -17.11 -14.28
N GLN A 43 -12.71 -16.51 -13.57
CA GLN A 43 -13.75 -15.67 -14.15
C GLN A 43 -13.40 -14.18 -14.08
N LEU A 44 -12.25 -13.82 -13.53
CA LEU A 44 -11.80 -12.44 -13.40
C LEU A 44 -10.71 -12.10 -14.42
N GLN A 45 -10.67 -10.83 -14.81
CA GLN A 45 -9.61 -10.23 -15.60
C GLN A 45 -9.20 -8.90 -14.99
N LEU A 46 -7.91 -8.61 -15.02
CA LEU A 46 -7.38 -7.28 -14.73
C LEU A 46 -7.23 -6.50 -16.02
N ILE A 47 -7.59 -5.23 -16.00
CA ILE A 47 -7.43 -4.30 -17.10
C ILE A 47 -6.54 -3.17 -16.59
N VAL A 48 -5.32 -3.11 -17.11
CA VAL A 48 -4.31 -2.11 -16.74
C VAL A 48 -3.81 -1.46 -18.02
N ASN A 49 -3.89 -0.13 -18.12
CA ASN A 49 -3.38 0.61 -19.28
C ASN A 49 -3.90 0.09 -20.65
N GLY A 50 -5.14 -0.43 -20.66
CA GLY A 50 -5.77 -1.03 -21.84
C GLY A 50 -5.39 -2.50 -22.12
N GLN A 51 -4.42 -3.06 -21.39
CA GLN A 51 -4.05 -4.47 -21.47
C GLN A 51 -4.95 -5.32 -20.57
N LYS A 52 -5.54 -6.37 -21.14
CA LYS A 52 -6.36 -7.34 -20.41
C LYS A 52 -5.52 -8.56 -20.00
N ILE A 53 -5.53 -8.87 -18.73
CA ILE A 53 -4.80 -9.98 -18.10
C ILE A 53 -5.86 -10.93 -17.53
N ALA A 54 -6.10 -12.05 -18.21
CA ALA A 54 -7.04 -13.06 -17.73
C ALA A 54 -6.41 -13.86 -16.59
N LEU A 55 -7.13 -14.01 -15.47
CA LEU A 55 -6.63 -14.66 -14.25
C LEU A 55 -6.91 -16.17 -14.27
N ASN A 56 -6.69 -16.80 -15.43
CA ASN A 56 -7.02 -18.21 -15.70
C ASN A 56 -5.79 -19.12 -15.83
N SER A 57 -4.58 -18.56 -15.70
CA SER A 57 -3.33 -19.31 -15.83
C SER A 57 -2.53 -19.28 -14.52
N PRO A 58 -2.21 -20.45 -13.93
CA PRO A 58 -1.45 -20.52 -12.68
C PRO A 58 -0.02 -19.98 -12.82
N ASP A 59 0.59 -20.06 -14.02
CA ASP A 59 1.93 -19.51 -14.27
C ASP A 59 1.92 -17.98 -14.27
N LEU A 60 0.79 -17.36 -14.59
CA LEU A 60 0.62 -15.91 -14.60
C LEU A 60 0.35 -15.36 -13.20
N LEU A 61 -0.37 -16.11 -12.38
CA LEU A 61 -0.71 -15.76 -11.00
C LEU A 61 0.52 -15.66 -10.09
N LYS A 62 1.56 -16.46 -10.38
CA LYS A 62 2.84 -16.46 -9.68
C LYS A 62 3.83 -15.39 -10.13
N LYS A 63 3.50 -14.62 -11.17
CA LYS A 63 4.35 -13.50 -11.59
C LYS A 63 4.22 -12.35 -10.61
N GLN A 64 5.32 -11.62 -10.44
CA GLN A 64 5.35 -10.47 -9.55
C GLN A 64 4.82 -9.24 -10.27
N LEU A 65 4.31 -8.27 -9.51
CA LEU A 65 3.80 -7.01 -10.06
C LEU A 65 4.82 -6.29 -10.96
N LYS A 66 6.10 -6.30 -10.59
CA LYS A 66 7.21 -5.75 -11.41
C LYS A 66 7.36 -6.36 -12.80
N ASP A 67 6.83 -7.57 -13.02
CA ASP A 67 6.85 -8.25 -14.32
C ASP A 67 5.74 -7.71 -15.25
N PHE A 68 4.86 -6.85 -14.72
CA PHE A 68 3.80 -6.15 -15.42
C PHE A 68 4.12 -4.66 -15.51
N VAL A 69 3.51 -3.98 -16.49
CA VAL A 69 3.61 -2.52 -16.64
C VAL A 69 2.58 -1.85 -15.72
N ILE A 70 2.80 -1.98 -14.41
CA ILE A 70 1.99 -1.40 -13.33
C ILE A 70 2.91 -0.53 -12.49
N ASN A 71 2.61 0.77 -12.40
CA ASN A 71 3.40 1.74 -11.63
C ASN A 71 2.62 2.27 -10.42
N ASP A 72 3.32 2.99 -9.55
CA ASP A 72 2.74 3.74 -8.46
C ASP A 72 1.72 4.78 -8.95
N GLY A 73 0.51 4.76 -8.36
CA GLY A 73 -0.62 5.61 -8.74
C GLY A 73 -1.50 5.05 -9.86
N ASP A 74 -1.18 3.89 -10.44
CA ASP A 74 -1.98 3.32 -11.53
C ASP A 74 -3.36 2.83 -11.06
N ALA A 75 -4.33 2.90 -11.98
CA ALA A 75 -5.66 2.35 -11.80
C ALA A 75 -5.77 0.96 -12.44
N ILE A 76 -6.22 -0.02 -11.66
CA ILE A 76 -6.45 -1.40 -12.08
C ILE A 76 -7.96 -1.64 -12.09
N HIS A 77 -8.51 -1.92 -13.27
CA HIS A 77 -9.91 -2.27 -13.39
C HIS A 77 -10.10 -3.80 -13.36
N ILE A 78 -10.93 -4.29 -12.45
CA ILE A 78 -11.27 -5.71 -12.31
C ILE A 78 -12.63 -5.94 -12.97
N GLY A 79 -12.62 -6.79 -14.00
CA GLY A 79 -13.84 -7.16 -14.72
C GLY A 79 -14.07 -8.67 -14.71
N GLN A 80 -15.30 -9.08 -14.95
CA GLN A 80 -15.60 -10.48 -15.19
C GLN A 80 -15.34 -10.84 -16.66
N VAL A 81 -14.72 -11.98 -16.91
CA VAL A 81 -14.56 -12.54 -18.26
C VAL A 81 -15.94 -13.00 -18.73
N GLN A 82 -16.58 -12.23 -19.61
CA GLN A 82 -17.80 -12.68 -20.27
C GLN A 82 -17.48 -13.92 -21.10
N SER A 83 -17.94 -15.09 -20.66
CA SER A 83 -18.03 -16.24 -21.56
C SER A 83 -19.08 -15.90 -22.61
N VAL A 84 -18.68 -15.66 -23.86
CA VAL A 84 -19.64 -15.65 -24.96
C VAL A 84 -20.35 -17.01 -24.95
N PRO A 85 -21.67 -17.10 -24.76
CA PRO A 85 -22.35 -18.37 -24.87
C PRO A 85 -22.15 -18.86 -26.30
N LYS A 86 -21.46 -20.00 -26.47
CA LYS A 86 -21.47 -20.73 -27.74
C LYS A 86 -22.91 -21.16 -28.00
N GLN A 87 -23.68 -20.33 -28.70
CA GLN A 87 -24.95 -20.76 -29.27
C GLN A 87 -24.65 -21.86 -30.30
N PRO A 88 -25.29 -23.03 -30.21
CA PRO A 88 -25.25 -24.00 -31.28
C PRO A 88 -26.01 -23.41 -32.48
N VAL A 89 -25.32 -23.31 -33.60
CA VAL A 89 -25.90 -22.91 -34.89
C VAL A 89 -26.84 -24.02 -35.35
N ASN A 90 -28.14 -23.74 -35.42
CA ASN A 90 -29.09 -24.54 -36.18
C ASN A 90 -29.58 -23.71 -37.38
N PRO A 91 -29.32 -24.14 -38.63
CA PRO A 91 -29.93 -23.52 -39.79
C PRO A 91 -31.30 -24.16 -40.03
N SER A 92 -32.35 -23.33 -40.18
CA SER A 92 -33.34 -23.42 -41.27
C SER A 92 -34.75 -22.91 -40.91
N GLN A 93 -35.25 -22.07 -41.84
CA GLN A 93 -36.63 -21.97 -42.35
C GLN A 93 -37.75 -21.32 -41.51
N ALA A 94 -38.03 -20.06 -41.89
CA ALA A 94 -39.30 -19.51 -42.38
C ALA A 94 -40.68 -19.94 -41.82
N THR A 95 -41.46 -18.89 -41.53
CA THR A 95 -42.91 -18.66 -41.77
C THR A 95 -44.02 -19.29 -40.90
N SER A 96 -44.96 -18.38 -40.56
CA SER A 96 -46.41 -18.54 -40.39
C SER A 96 -47.01 -18.82 -38.99
N THR A 97 -47.68 -17.77 -38.49
CA THR A 97 -49.02 -17.74 -37.85
C THR A 97 -49.61 -19.03 -37.26
N SER A 98 -49.92 -19.02 -35.96
CA SER A 98 -51.30 -18.86 -35.44
C SER A 98 -51.42 -19.25 -33.95
N THR A 99 -52.10 -18.37 -33.21
CA THR A 99 -52.98 -18.61 -32.04
C THR A 99 -52.56 -19.61 -30.95
N GLY A 100 -52.43 -19.08 -29.74
CA GLY A 100 -52.73 -19.84 -28.52
C GLY A 100 -52.40 -19.05 -27.26
N LEU A 101 -53.42 -18.41 -26.66
CA LEU A 101 -53.41 -17.82 -25.31
C LEU A 101 -52.85 -18.77 -24.22
N SER A 102 -52.71 -20.06 -24.52
CA SER A 102 -52.05 -21.09 -23.72
C SER A 102 -50.55 -20.85 -23.49
N SER A 103 -49.81 -20.26 -24.45
CA SER A 103 -48.37 -20.00 -24.29
C SER A 103 -48.07 -18.82 -23.36
N ILE A 104 -48.99 -17.85 -23.28
CA ILE A 104 -48.90 -16.68 -22.39
C ILE A 104 -49.18 -17.10 -20.94
N ILE A 105 -50.14 -18.00 -20.70
CA ILE A 105 -50.46 -18.53 -19.36
C ILE A 105 -49.33 -19.44 -18.85
N SER A 106 -48.73 -20.28 -19.70
CA SER A 106 -47.58 -21.10 -19.32
C SER A 106 -46.32 -20.29 -18.99
N ASN A 107 -46.18 -19.09 -19.56
CA ASN A 107 -45.10 -18.17 -19.26
C ASN A 107 -45.38 -17.32 -18.00
N LEU A 108 -46.64 -17.05 -17.66
CA LEU A 108 -46.99 -16.39 -16.39
C LEU A 108 -46.76 -17.30 -15.18
N VAL A 109 -47.09 -18.59 -15.27
CA VAL A 109 -46.91 -19.54 -14.15
C VAL A 109 -45.42 -19.90 -13.93
N LYS A 110 -44.57 -19.85 -14.96
CA LYS A 110 -43.11 -20.00 -14.82
C LYS A 110 -42.39 -18.72 -14.34
N SER A 111 -43.05 -17.57 -14.40
CA SER A 111 -42.56 -16.30 -13.84
C SER A 111 -42.91 -16.11 -12.36
N ILE A 112 -43.65 -17.04 -11.74
CA ILE A 112 -43.72 -17.14 -10.28
C ILE A 112 -42.46 -17.88 -9.81
N LYS A 113 -41.30 -17.20 -9.92
CA LYS A 113 -40.18 -17.51 -9.05
C LYS A 113 -40.60 -17.06 -7.66
N VAL A 114 -40.94 -18.05 -6.84
CA VAL A 114 -40.97 -17.94 -5.38
C VAL A 114 -39.83 -17.02 -4.93
N PRO A 115 -40.08 -16.02 -4.07
CA PRO A 115 -38.99 -15.21 -3.54
C PRO A 115 -38.05 -16.14 -2.77
N THR A 116 -36.93 -16.52 -3.39
CA THR A 116 -35.77 -17.00 -2.65
C THR A 116 -35.43 -15.89 -1.69
N LYS A 117 -35.70 -16.12 -0.39
CA LYS A 117 -35.34 -15.23 0.71
C LYS A 117 -33.96 -14.66 0.41
N ARG A 118 -33.85 -13.34 0.26
CA ARG A 118 -32.54 -12.70 0.40
C ARG A 118 -32.00 -13.20 1.75
N PRO A 119 -30.80 -13.77 1.82
CA PRO A 119 -30.20 -14.05 3.12
C PRO A 119 -30.26 -12.74 3.92
N SER A 120 -30.65 -12.82 5.19
CA SER A 120 -30.58 -11.66 6.09
C SER A 120 -29.15 -11.12 6.06
N GLU A 121 -28.96 -9.82 6.27
CA GLU A 121 -27.62 -9.20 6.30
C GLU A 121 -26.67 -9.97 7.21
N ASP A 122 -27.15 -10.42 8.38
CA ASP A 122 -26.39 -11.27 9.31
C ASP A 122 -25.90 -12.59 8.69
N SER A 123 -26.67 -13.20 7.79
CA SER A 123 -26.28 -14.44 7.12
C SER A 123 -25.21 -14.20 6.07
N GLN A 124 -25.20 -13.03 5.41
CA GLN A 124 -24.16 -12.67 4.45
C GLN A 124 -22.86 -12.28 5.15
N ASP A 125 -22.96 -11.48 6.21
CA ASP A 125 -21.82 -11.06 7.02
C ASP A 125 -21.12 -12.24 7.67
N ARG A 126 -21.88 -13.22 8.16
CA ARG A 126 -21.31 -14.45 8.71
C ARG A 126 -20.52 -15.24 7.65
N MET A 127 -21.08 -15.40 6.45
CA MET A 127 -20.38 -16.09 5.35
C MET A 127 -19.12 -15.34 4.91
N MET A 128 -19.11 -14.00 5.02
CA MET A 128 -17.92 -13.18 4.75
C MET A 128 -16.86 -13.38 5.85
N ALA A 129 -17.25 -13.29 7.12
CA ALA A 129 -16.36 -13.48 8.25
C ALA A 129 -15.70 -14.87 8.26
N GLU A 130 -16.47 -15.93 8.00
CA GLU A 130 -15.95 -17.31 7.92
C GLU A 130 -14.96 -17.47 6.76
N ARG A 131 -15.20 -16.82 5.62
CA ARG A 131 -14.27 -16.81 4.49
C ARG A 131 -12.98 -16.07 4.77
N ILE A 132 -13.07 -14.92 5.45
CA ILE A 132 -11.89 -14.18 5.88
C ILE A 132 -11.07 -15.08 6.81
N PHE A 133 -11.69 -15.67 7.83
CA PHE A 133 -11.02 -16.58 8.76
C PHE A 133 -10.28 -17.73 8.06
N ASP A 134 -10.93 -18.42 7.12
CA ASP A 134 -10.31 -19.54 6.40
C ASP A 134 -9.08 -19.11 5.58
N SER A 135 -9.08 -17.86 5.11
CA SER A 135 -7.97 -17.27 4.35
C SER A 135 -6.80 -16.79 5.23
N LEU A 136 -6.99 -16.60 6.54
CA LEU A 136 -5.93 -16.17 7.47
C LEU A 136 -4.87 -17.24 7.77
N SER A 137 -5.03 -18.44 7.19
CA SER A 137 -3.96 -19.43 7.13
C SER A 137 -2.74 -18.92 6.35
N GLU A 138 -2.91 -17.91 5.50
CA GLU A 138 -1.81 -17.25 4.78
C GLU A 138 -1.19 -16.10 5.60
N PRO A 139 0.14 -16.07 5.81
CA PRO A 139 0.81 -15.05 6.63
C PRO A 139 0.56 -13.61 6.17
N VAL A 140 0.56 -13.38 4.84
CA VAL A 140 0.38 -12.05 4.25
C VAL A 140 -1.00 -11.47 4.58
N ARG A 141 -2.04 -12.32 4.65
CA ARG A 141 -3.40 -11.90 5.00
C ARG A 141 -3.51 -11.51 6.46
N LEU A 142 -2.80 -12.22 7.34
CA LEU A 142 -2.72 -11.86 8.75
C LEU A 142 -1.99 -10.53 8.94
N ASP A 143 -0.91 -10.28 8.22
CA ASP A 143 -0.17 -9.02 8.28
C ASP A 143 -1.01 -7.83 7.79
N PHE A 144 -1.81 -8.01 6.73
CA PHE A 144 -2.77 -7.01 6.29
C PHE A 144 -3.82 -6.72 7.37
N LEU A 145 -4.36 -7.76 8.02
CA LEU A 145 -5.33 -7.60 9.10
C LEU A 145 -4.71 -6.85 10.28
N LYS A 146 -3.45 -7.12 10.64
CA LYS A 146 -2.73 -6.40 11.70
C LYS A 146 -2.58 -4.91 11.41
N ALA A 147 -2.28 -4.56 10.16
CA ALA A 147 -2.08 -3.18 9.77
C ALA A 147 -3.38 -2.36 9.75
N ASN A 148 -4.48 -2.96 9.29
CA ASN A 148 -5.73 -2.23 8.99
C ASN A 148 -6.87 -2.49 9.99
N TYR A 149 -6.92 -3.69 10.57
CA TYR A 149 -7.98 -4.15 11.47
C TYR A 149 -7.38 -4.94 12.66
N PRO A 150 -6.59 -4.27 13.53
CA PRO A 150 -5.83 -4.94 14.59
C PRO A 150 -6.72 -5.75 15.53
N GLU A 151 -7.94 -5.31 15.80
CA GLU A 151 -8.92 -6.03 16.63
C GLU A 151 -9.29 -7.41 16.05
N LEU A 152 -9.36 -7.54 14.72
CA LEU A 152 -9.64 -8.82 14.06
C LEU A 152 -8.39 -9.72 14.05
N ALA A 153 -7.21 -9.12 13.87
CA ALA A 153 -5.95 -9.86 13.96
C ALA A 153 -5.76 -10.45 15.36
N GLU A 154 -6.00 -9.67 16.40
CA GLU A 154 -5.93 -10.11 17.80
C GLU A 154 -6.93 -11.23 18.09
N ALA A 155 -8.17 -11.12 17.58
CA ALA A 155 -9.18 -12.18 17.74
C ALA A 155 -8.75 -13.51 17.10
N TYR A 156 -8.09 -13.46 15.95
CA TYR A 156 -7.55 -14.65 15.28
C TYR A 156 -6.31 -15.21 16.01
N GLU A 157 -5.37 -14.35 16.42
CA GLU A 157 -4.15 -14.78 17.11
C GLU A 157 -4.42 -15.38 18.49
N ALA A 158 -5.43 -14.87 19.20
CA ALA A 158 -5.84 -15.40 20.49
C ALA A 158 -6.36 -16.85 20.38
N ASN A 159 -7.15 -17.14 19.33
CA ASN A 159 -7.73 -18.46 19.12
C ASN A 159 -7.75 -18.83 17.61
N PRO A 160 -6.64 -19.32 17.04
CA PRO A 160 -6.52 -19.59 15.60
C PRO A 160 -7.44 -20.68 15.06
N THR A 161 -8.11 -21.44 15.92
CA THR A 161 -9.06 -22.49 15.57
C THR A 161 -10.51 -22.10 15.84
N ASP A 162 -10.76 -21.00 16.55
CA ASP A 162 -12.10 -20.59 16.96
C ASP A 162 -12.71 -19.61 15.95
N LYS A 163 -13.46 -20.18 15.01
CA LYS A 163 -14.23 -19.41 14.02
C LYS A 163 -15.30 -18.53 14.67
N GLU A 164 -15.90 -18.98 15.76
CA GLU A 164 -17.03 -18.27 16.35
C GLU A 164 -16.56 -17.00 17.07
N ALA A 165 -15.43 -17.07 17.77
CA ALA A 165 -14.77 -15.89 18.33
C ALA A 165 -14.44 -14.84 17.26
N PHE A 166 -13.87 -15.26 16.13
CA PHE A 166 -13.54 -14.34 15.04
C PHE A 166 -14.78 -13.73 14.39
N VAL A 167 -15.82 -14.53 14.13
CA VAL A 167 -17.10 -14.04 13.58
C VAL A 167 -17.72 -13.00 14.52
N ASN A 168 -17.68 -13.23 15.83
CA ASN A 168 -18.17 -12.25 16.81
C ASN A 168 -17.35 -10.95 16.78
N ALA A 169 -16.02 -11.03 16.71
CA ALA A 169 -15.15 -9.87 16.58
C ALA A 169 -15.44 -9.09 15.29
N PHE A 170 -15.66 -9.80 14.17
CA PHE A 170 -16.05 -9.21 12.89
C PHE A 170 -17.37 -8.42 13.00
N PHE A 171 -18.39 -8.99 13.63
CA PHE A 171 -19.65 -8.28 13.83
C PHE A 171 -19.51 -7.04 14.71
N GLN A 172 -18.67 -7.09 15.75
CA GLN A 172 -18.42 -5.91 16.59
C GLN A 172 -17.69 -4.83 15.81
N ALA A 173 -16.62 -5.18 15.10
CA ALA A 173 -15.87 -4.24 14.25
C ALA A 173 -16.79 -3.57 13.22
N LYS A 174 -17.68 -4.33 12.58
CA LYS A 174 -18.66 -3.79 11.63
C LYS A 174 -19.65 -2.81 12.29
N LYS A 175 -20.15 -3.14 13.49
CA LYS A 175 -21.05 -2.24 14.25
C LYS A 175 -20.34 -0.96 14.66
N ASP A 176 -19.10 -1.06 15.10
CA ASP A 176 -18.30 0.10 15.50
C ASP A 176 -17.96 0.98 14.31
N LEU A 177 -17.65 0.39 13.15
CA LEU A 177 -17.48 1.13 11.90
C LEU A 177 -18.76 1.89 11.53
N ALA A 178 -19.90 1.21 11.53
CA ALA A 178 -21.20 1.84 11.24
C ALA A 178 -21.55 2.94 12.25
N ARG A 179 -21.19 2.78 13.52
CA ARG A 179 -21.34 3.83 14.54
C ARG A 179 -20.46 5.04 14.23
N LYS A 180 -19.18 4.82 13.91
CA LYS A 180 -18.22 5.88 13.55
C LYS A 180 -18.68 6.62 12.30
N GLU A 181 -19.14 5.92 11.26
CA GLU A 181 -19.69 6.52 10.04
C GLU A 181 -20.90 7.42 10.34
N ARG A 182 -21.82 6.96 11.19
CA ARG A 182 -22.97 7.79 11.60
C ARG A 182 -22.53 9.04 12.36
N LEU A 183 -21.56 8.92 13.25
CA LEU A 183 -21.00 10.06 13.98
C LEU A 183 -20.33 11.07 13.02
N MET A 184 -19.65 10.59 11.98
CA MET A 184 -19.02 11.48 10.98
C MET A 184 -20.04 12.21 10.09
N MET A 185 -21.16 11.56 9.77
CA MET A 185 -22.21 12.14 8.90
C MET A 185 -23.16 13.09 9.64
N ASP A 186 -23.19 13.04 10.97
CA ASP A 186 -24.03 13.91 11.79
C ASP A 186 -23.33 15.23 12.11
N GLU A 187 -23.51 16.22 11.22
CA GLU A 187 -22.96 17.57 11.37
C GLU A 187 -23.44 18.30 12.63
N THR A 188 -24.54 17.85 13.24
CA THR A 188 -25.19 18.52 14.39
C THR A 188 -24.83 17.92 15.74
N SER A 189 -24.20 16.75 15.75
CA SER A 189 -23.81 16.04 16.97
C SER A 189 -22.49 16.55 17.53
N GLU A 190 -22.45 16.86 18.83
CA GLU A 190 -21.21 17.23 19.55
C GLU A 190 -20.19 16.08 19.54
N GLU A 191 -20.64 14.82 19.70
CA GLU A 191 -19.76 13.64 19.67
C GLU A 191 -19.15 13.45 18.28
N GLY A 192 -19.95 13.66 17.22
CA GLY A 192 -19.50 13.62 15.83
C GLY A 192 -18.47 14.69 15.50
N GLN A 193 -18.77 15.95 15.85
CA GLN A 193 -17.85 17.07 15.65
C GLN A 193 -16.53 16.87 16.39
N ARG A 194 -16.56 16.35 17.62
CA ARG A 194 -15.35 16.03 18.39
C ARG A 194 -14.52 14.94 17.70
N TYR A 195 -15.16 13.88 17.22
CA TYR A 195 -14.46 12.81 16.50
C TYR A 195 -13.82 13.31 15.21
N VAL A 196 -14.53 14.13 14.43
CA VAL A 196 -14.00 14.75 13.20
C VAL A 196 -12.83 15.70 13.53
N ALA A 197 -12.93 16.49 14.60
CA ALA A 197 -11.84 17.37 15.02
C ALA A 197 -10.57 16.60 15.40
N GLU A 198 -10.70 15.49 16.12
CA GLU A 198 -9.58 14.61 16.47
C GLU A 198 -8.93 13.98 15.23
N LEU A 199 -9.75 13.54 14.26
CA LEU A 199 -9.28 13.05 12.96
C LEU A 199 -8.47 14.10 12.19
N ILE A 200 -8.97 15.33 12.12
CA ILE A 200 -8.28 16.45 11.45
C ILE A 200 -6.96 16.78 12.17
N GLU A 201 -6.97 16.81 13.50
CA GLU A 201 -5.76 17.07 14.29
C GLU A 201 -4.70 16.01 14.03
N ARG A 202 -5.07 14.73 14.04
CA ARG A 202 -4.16 13.64 13.73
C ARG A 202 -3.62 13.73 12.30
N GLN A 203 -4.48 13.99 11.32
CA GLN A 203 -4.05 14.19 9.93
C GLN A 203 -3.07 15.36 9.78
N ASN A 204 -3.29 16.47 10.51
CA ASN A 204 -2.37 17.60 10.51
C ASN A 204 -1.02 17.25 11.13
N ILE A 205 -1.01 16.50 12.24
CA ILE A 205 0.22 16.01 12.88
C ILE A 205 1.00 15.09 11.92
N ASP A 206 0.32 14.14 11.29
CA ASP A 206 0.93 13.20 10.34
C ASP A 206 1.50 13.94 9.12
N PHE A 207 0.75 14.92 8.59
CA PHE A 207 1.23 15.79 7.51
C PHE A 207 2.47 16.57 7.92
N MET A 208 2.45 17.23 9.08
CA MET A 208 3.60 17.99 9.57
C MET A 208 4.81 17.09 9.83
N HIS A 209 4.58 15.88 10.36
CA HIS A 209 5.63 14.90 10.57
C HIS A 209 6.29 14.51 9.25
N ASN A 210 5.50 14.14 8.24
CA ASN A 210 6.01 13.77 6.92
C ASN A 210 6.71 14.94 6.22
N PHE A 211 6.15 16.14 6.31
CA PHE A 211 6.77 17.35 5.78
C PHE A 211 8.15 17.59 6.43
N ALA A 212 8.24 17.41 7.74
CA ALA A 212 9.47 17.59 8.48
C ALA A 212 10.49 16.45 8.20
N MET A 213 10.04 15.22 7.98
CA MET A 213 10.89 14.12 7.47
C MET A 213 11.54 14.48 6.14
N GLU A 214 10.76 15.05 5.21
CA GLU A 214 11.22 15.35 3.86
C GLU A 214 12.15 16.56 3.81
N HIS A 215 11.81 17.63 4.53
CA HIS A 215 12.51 18.92 4.43
C HIS A 215 13.52 19.17 5.54
N MET A 216 13.45 18.40 6.64
CA MET A 216 14.34 18.53 7.80
C MET A 216 14.70 17.14 8.37
N PRO A 217 15.28 16.24 7.56
CA PRO A 217 15.63 14.89 7.99
C PRO A 217 16.62 14.91 9.17
N GLU A 218 17.47 15.94 9.28
CA GLU A 218 18.48 16.07 10.34
C GLU A 218 17.88 16.26 11.74
N ALA A 219 16.62 16.68 11.85
CA ALA A 219 15.94 16.80 13.15
C ALA A 219 15.54 15.45 13.74
N PHE A 220 15.49 14.40 12.92
CA PHE A 220 14.98 13.08 13.33
C PHE A 220 15.99 11.96 13.12
N ILE A 221 16.92 12.14 12.19
CA ILE A 221 17.98 11.18 11.91
C ILE A 221 19.30 11.76 12.43
N PRO A 222 20.04 11.04 13.31
CA PRO A 222 21.32 11.51 13.78
C PRO A 222 22.31 11.59 12.62
N VAL A 223 22.83 12.80 12.36
CA VAL A 223 23.84 13.02 11.33
C VAL A 223 25.23 12.73 11.90
N HIS A 224 25.89 11.72 11.34
CA HIS A 224 27.28 11.41 11.69
C HIS A 224 28.24 12.15 10.77
N MET A 225 29.22 12.82 11.36
CA MET A 225 30.32 13.43 10.61
C MET A 225 31.19 12.33 9.98
N LEU A 226 31.56 12.51 8.71
CA LEU A 226 32.32 11.52 7.96
C LEU A 226 33.82 11.61 8.28
N PHE A 227 34.43 10.48 8.62
CA PHE A 227 35.86 10.38 8.89
C PHE A 227 36.50 9.19 8.17
N ILE A 228 37.73 9.38 7.68
CA ILE A 228 38.55 8.29 7.12
C ILE A 228 39.90 8.18 7.82
N ARG A 229 40.40 6.95 7.96
CA ARG A 229 41.78 6.71 8.39
C ARG A 229 42.68 6.81 7.17
N MET A 230 43.72 7.63 7.28
CA MET A 230 44.75 7.77 6.26
C MET A 230 46.13 7.88 6.90
N LYS A 231 47.17 8.00 6.07
CA LYS A 231 48.53 8.25 6.53
C LYS A 231 49.10 9.49 5.86
N ILE A 232 49.78 10.33 6.62
CA ILE A 232 50.60 11.44 6.12
C ILE A 232 52.03 11.15 6.54
N ASN A 233 52.94 10.97 5.57
CA ASN A 233 54.33 10.60 5.84
C ASN A 233 54.46 9.41 6.82
N ASN A 234 53.73 8.32 6.52
CA ASN A 234 53.62 7.10 7.32
C ASN A 234 53.04 7.25 8.74
N CYS A 235 52.62 8.45 9.15
CA CYS A 235 51.94 8.72 10.41
C CYS A 235 50.42 8.51 10.25
N PRO A 236 49.75 7.70 11.09
CA PRO A 236 48.30 7.52 11.01
C PRO A 236 47.56 8.79 11.45
N VAL A 237 46.57 9.18 10.64
CA VAL A 237 45.73 10.37 10.82
C VAL A 237 44.28 10.00 10.52
N ILE A 238 43.35 10.60 11.27
CA ILE A 238 41.92 10.57 10.96
C ILE A 238 41.59 11.89 10.27
N ALA A 239 41.09 11.84 9.04
CA ALA A 239 40.68 13.01 8.29
C ALA A 239 39.17 13.16 8.36
N PHE A 240 38.72 14.38 8.67
CA PHE A 240 37.32 14.80 8.57
C PHE A 240 37.00 15.09 7.09
N ILE A 241 35.90 14.52 6.59
CA ILE A 241 35.45 14.72 5.21
C ILE A 241 34.33 15.75 5.21
N ASP A 242 34.57 16.85 4.50
CA ASP A 242 33.62 17.93 4.32
C ASP A 242 33.66 18.40 2.85
N SER A 243 32.60 18.09 2.10
CA SER A 243 32.45 18.54 0.71
C SER A 243 32.09 20.02 0.60
N GLY A 244 31.62 20.64 1.68
CA GLY A 244 31.32 22.08 1.74
C GLY A 244 32.56 22.95 1.96
N ALA A 245 33.68 22.36 2.38
CA ALA A 245 34.93 23.10 2.57
C ALA A 245 35.61 23.42 1.23
N GLN A 246 35.83 24.71 0.94
CA GLN A 246 36.52 25.14 -0.28
C GLN A 246 37.98 24.68 -0.34
N THR A 247 38.62 24.46 0.81
CA THR A 247 40.02 24.01 0.87
C THR A 247 40.24 23.02 2.00
N SER A 248 41.12 22.04 1.77
CA SER A 248 41.53 21.09 2.80
C SER A 248 42.54 21.75 3.75
N ILE A 249 42.33 21.57 5.05
CA ILE A 249 43.14 22.20 6.10
C ILE A 249 43.86 21.11 6.89
N LEU A 250 45.13 21.35 7.21
CA LEU A 250 45.92 20.52 8.11
C LEU A 250 46.35 21.37 9.31
N SER A 251 46.07 20.91 10.54
CA SER A 251 46.49 21.62 11.75
C SER A 251 48.01 21.63 11.88
N GLU A 252 48.55 22.70 12.47
CA GLU A 252 50.00 22.83 12.69
C GLU A 252 50.56 21.69 13.55
N SER A 253 49.81 21.26 14.57
CA SER A 253 50.17 20.12 15.42
C SER A 253 50.25 18.81 14.63
N CYS A 254 49.31 18.57 13.71
CA CYS A 254 49.35 17.40 12.83
C CYS A 254 50.53 17.48 11.86
N ALA A 255 50.78 18.66 11.26
CA ALA A 255 51.91 18.87 10.36
C ALA A 255 53.28 18.65 11.04
N LYS A 256 53.42 19.09 12.31
CA LYS A 256 54.60 18.81 13.15
C LYS A 256 54.75 17.31 13.44
N ARG A 257 53.67 16.66 13.89
CA ARG A 257 53.65 15.22 14.20
C ARG A 257 54.00 14.35 12.99
N CYS A 258 53.54 14.74 11.80
CA CYS A 258 53.83 14.02 10.56
C CYS A 258 55.17 14.45 9.92
N ASN A 259 55.93 15.35 10.53
CA ASN A 259 57.20 15.88 10.01
C ASN A 259 57.10 16.46 8.59
N VAL A 260 56.00 17.15 8.30
CA VAL A 260 55.72 17.77 6.99
C VAL A 260 55.77 19.30 7.03
N LEU A 261 55.97 19.90 8.20
CA LEU A 261 55.99 21.37 8.36
C LEU A 261 57.01 22.08 7.47
N ARG A 262 58.12 21.41 7.14
CA ARG A 262 59.17 21.92 6.24
C ARG A 262 58.70 22.13 4.79
N MET A 263 57.62 21.47 4.37
CA MET A 263 57.05 21.56 3.02
C MET A 263 56.01 22.69 2.91
N VAL A 264 55.76 23.44 3.98
CA VAL A 264 54.80 24.54 3.99
C VAL A 264 55.47 25.81 3.45
N ASP A 265 54.96 26.35 2.35
CA ASP A 265 55.35 27.67 1.86
C ASP A 265 54.71 28.77 2.71
N LYS A 266 55.55 29.45 3.50
CA LYS A 266 55.13 30.52 4.43
C LYS A 266 54.88 31.87 3.77
N ARG A 267 55.16 32.01 2.47
CA ARG A 267 54.86 33.22 1.69
C ARG A 267 53.37 33.34 1.40
N ILE A 268 52.67 32.20 1.31
CA ILE A 268 51.23 32.14 1.02
C ILE A 268 50.46 32.12 2.34
N ARG A 269 50.10 33.30 2.85
CA ARG A 269 49.30 33.44 4.08
C ARG A 269 47.91 33.93 3.73
N VAL A 270 46.93 33.06 3.92
CA VAL A 270 45.51 33.36 3.71
C VAL A 270 44.81 33.32 5.07
N GLN A 271 43.79 34.15 5.24
CA GLN A 271 42.90 34.03 6.39
C GLN A 271 41.90 32.90 6.10
N ALA A 272 41.92 31.86 6.92
CA ALA A 272 40.92 30.81 6.84
C ALA A 272 39.72 31.23 7.69
N VAL A 273 38.55 31.29 7.06
CA VAL A 273 37.26 31.53 7.71
C VAL A 273 36.50 30.21 7.68
N GLY A 274 36.11 29.70 8.84
CA GLY A 274 35.43 28.41 8.94
C GLY A 274 35.57 27.77 10.31
N ILE A 275 35.78 26.44 10.34
CA ILE A 275 35.86 25.64 11.57
C ILE A 275 37.02 26.15 12.45
N GLY A 276 36.68 26.67 13.64
CA GLY A 276 37.64 27.28 14.59
C GLY A 276 37.74 28.81 14.52
N GLY A 277 36.87 29.47 13.76
CA GLY A 277 36.80 30.92 13.62
C GLY A 277 37.81 31.49 12.62
N ASN A 278 38.05 32.80 12.70
CA ASN A 278 38.97 33.50 11.80
C ASN A 278 40.43 33.28 12.22
N GLN A 279 41.06 32.25 11.67
CA GLN A 279 42.46 31.90 11.97
C GLN A 279 43.39 32.29 10.82
N LYS A 280 44.59 32.77 11.16
CA LYS A 280 45.64 33.04 10.17
C LYS A 280 46.34 31.74 9.80
N MET A 281 46.33 31.35 8.53
CA MET A 281 47.09 30.19 8.07
C MET A 281 48.60 30.45 8.19
N LEU A 282 49.33 29.42 8.64
CA LEU A 282 50.80 29.46 8.71
C LEU A 282 51.45 29.55 7.32
N GLY A 283 50.84 28.88 6.34
CA GLY A 283 51.32 28.77 4.96
C GLY A 283 50.45 27.79 4.17
N ARG A 284 50.90 27.42 2.96
CA ARG A 284 50.23 26.44 2.10
C ARG A 284 51.21 25.36 1.64
N PHE A 285 50.74 24.11 1.53
CA PHE A 285 51.49 23.06 0.85
C PHE A 285 51.39 23.28 -0.66
N VAL A 286 52.54 23.29 -1.34
CA VAL A 286 52.67 23.48 -2.80
C VAL A 286 53.22 22.20 -3.41
#